data_AF-A0A0G1W9D8-F1
#
_entry.id   AF-A0A0G1W9D8-F1
#
_cell.length_a   1.000
_cell.length_b   1.000
_cell.length_c   1.000
_cell.angle_alpha   90.00
_cell.angle_beta   90.00
_cell.angle_gamma   90.00
#
_symmetry.space_group_name_H-M   'P 1'
#
loop_
_entity.id
_entity.type
_entity.pdbx_description
1 polymer ?
#
loop_
_entity_poly.entity_id
_entity_poly.type
_entity_poly.pdbx_seq_one_letter_code
_entity_poly.pdbx_strand_id
1 'polypeptide(L)' 'MAKRQFTAVYKKSGKWYLGWVEEIPGVNTQGKTLRETKSNLKEALLLVLEANKLLSGGREERIVIQCF' A
#
# COMPACT_ATOMS: atom_id res chain seq x y z
N MET A 1 -14.87 8.79 -12.34
CA MET A 1 -13.56 8.10 -12.17
C MET A 1 -13.73 7.04 -11.09
N ALA A 2 -13.30 5.81 -11.34
CA ALA A 2 -13.40 4.74 -10.35
C ALA A 2 -12.33 4.93 -9.27
N LYS A 3 -12.75 5.02 -8.00
CA LYS A 3 -11.85 5.05 -6.85
C LYS A 3 -11.41 3.61 -6.57
N ARG A 4 -10.12 3.33 -6.58
CA ARG A 4 -9.59 2.01 -6.22
C ARG A 4 -9.42 1.95 -4.70
N GLN A 5 -10.09 1.00 -4.06
CA GLN A 5 -9.95 0.71 -2.63
C GLN A 5 -9.14 -0.58 -2.48
N PHE A 6 -8.30 -0.62 -1.47
CA PHE A 6 -7.42 -1.75 -1.15
C PHE A 6 -7.58 -2.12 0.32
N THR A 7 -7.53 -3.41 0.60
CA THR A 7 -7.66 -3.94 1.94
C THR A 7 -6.29 -4.05 2.58
N ALA A 8 -6.04 -3.24 3.59
CA ALA A 8 -4.80 -3.27 4.35
C ALA A 8 -4.96 -4.09 5.62
N VAL A 9 -4.11 -5.10 5.80
CA VAL A 9 -4.07 -5.94 7.00
C VAL A 9 -2.88 -5.53 7.85
N TYR A 10 -3.09 -5.44 9.16
CA TYR A 10 -2.04 -5.13 10.14
C TYR A 10 -2.00 -6.19 11.24
N LYS A 11 -0.80 -6.67 11.57
CA LYS A 11 -0.59 -7.67 12.61
C LYS A 11 0.54 -7.23 13.54
N LYS A 12 0.28 -7.23 14.85
CA LYS A 12 1.35 -7.07 15.85
C LYS A 12 2.14 -8.38 15.97
N SER A 13 3.46 -8.32 15.85
CA SER A 13 4.38 -9.46 15.97
C SER A 13 5.56 -9.06 16.85
N GLY A 14 5.53 -9.47 18.12
CA GLY A 14 6.55 -9.08 19.11
C GLY A 14 6.70 -7.56 19.24
N LYS A 15 7.90 -7.05 18.96
CA LYS A 15 8.25 -5.62 19.01
C LYS A 15 7.92 -4.85 17.72
N TRP A 16 7.21 -5.47 16.79
CA TRP A 16 6.95 -4.93 15.46
C TRP A 16 5.47 -5.01 15.10
N TYR A 17 5.08 -4.18 14.14
CA TYR A 17 3.84 -4.29 13.39
C TYR A 17 4.19 -4.65 11.96
N LEU A 18 3.46 -5.61 11.41
CA LEU A 18 3.51 -6.03 10.01
C LEU A 18 2.30 -5.44 9.30
N GLY A 19 2.45 -4.97 8.07
CA GLY A 19 1.36 -4.48 7.24
C GLY A 19 1.48 -4.99 5.81
N TRP A 20 0.37 -5.35 5.18
CA TRP A 20 0.31 -5.74 3.76
C TRP A 20 -1.04 -5.43 3.13
N VAL A 21 -1.07 -5.38 1.79
CA VAL A 21 -2.31 -5.23 0.99
C VAL A 21 -2.75 -6.61 0.50
N GLU A 22 -3.99 -7.00 0.74
CA GLU A 22 -4.48 -8.35 0.37
C GLU A 22 -4.51 -8.56 -1.15
N GLU A 23 -4.87 -7.51 -1.90
CA GLU A 23 -5.06 -7.60 -3.35
C GLU A 23 -3.74 -7.54 -4.14
N ILE A 24 -2.64 -7.11 -3.52
CA ILE A 24 -1.35 -6.93 -4.20
C ILE A 24 -0.23 -7.63 -3.44
N PRO A 25 0.11 -8.88 -3.84
CA PRO A 25 1.27 -9.58 -3.32
C PRO A 25 2.54 -8.73 -3.45
N GLY A 26 3.35 -8.72 -2.39
CA GLY A 26 4.60 -7.96 -2.36
C GLY A 26 4.46 -6.51 -1.87
N VAL A 27 3.25 -5.96 -1.75
CA VAL A 27 3.04 -4.68 -1.05
C VAL A 27 2.95 -4.97 0.45
N ASN A 28 4.08 -4.90 1.13
CA ASN A 28 4.19 -5.13 2.56
C ASN A 28 5.20 -4.17 3.21
N THR A 29 5.10 -4.04 4.52
CA THR A 29 6.00 -3.21 5.32
C THR A 29 6.02 -3.68 6.77
N GLN A 30 6.94 -3.13 7.55
CA GLN A 30 6.95 -3.26 9.00
C GLN A 30 7.31 -1.93 9.66
N GLY A 31 6.87 -1.77 10.92
CA GLY A 31 7.19 -0.60 11.73
C GLY A 31 7.21 -0.91 13.22
N LYS A 32 7.84 -0.05 14.02
CA LYS A 32 7.82 -0.12 15.49
C LYS A 32 6.45 0.25 16.04
N THR A 33 5.69 1.06 15.31
CA THR A 33 4.35 1.47 15.70
C THR A 33 3.34 1.17 14.59
N LEU A 34 2.07 1.05 14.95
CA LEU A 34 0.98 0.91 13.97
C LEU A 34 0.92 2.12 13.03
N ARG A 35 1.13 3.33 13.55
CA ARG A 35 1.11 4.58 12.75
C ARG A 35 2.21 4.58 11.69
N GLU A 36 3.43 4.24 12.07
CA GLU A 36 4.57 4.10 11.16
C GLU A 36 4.26 3.05 10.08
N THR A 37 3.79 1.88 10.49
CA THR A 37 3.43 0.79 9.56
C THR A 37 2.36 1.22 8.56
N LYS A 38 1.35 1.99 9.00
CA LYS A 38 0.33 2.57 8.12
C LYS A 38 0.91 3.55 7.09
N SER A 39 1.82 4.45 7.53
CA SER A 39 2.48 5.41 6.63
C SER A 39 3.31 4.67 5.58
N ASN A 40 4.16 3.76 6.03
CA ASN A 40 5.06 3.00 5.16
C ASN A 40 4.27 2.14 4.15
N LEU A 41 3.12 1.57 4.56
CA LEU A 41 2.31 0.73 3.67
C LEU A 41 1.66 1.57 2.56
N LYS A 42 1.21 2.79 2.89
CA LYS A 42 0.67 3.73 1.91
C LYS A 42 1.72 4.13 0.88
N GLU A 43 2.95 4.41 1.33
CA GLU A 43 4.08 4.74 0.46
C GLU A 43 4.46 3.55 -0.44
N ALA A 44 4.59 2.35 0.12
CA ALA A 44 4.88 1.13 -0.65
C ALA A 44 3.83 0.87 -1.73
N LEU A 45 2.55 1.05 -1.41
CA LEU A 45 1.46 0.90 -2.38
C LEU A 45 1.53 1.96 -3.50
N LEU A 46 1.82 3.22 -3.18
CA LEU A 46 2.00 4.27 -4.17
C LEU A 46 3.12 3.92 -5.15
N LEU A 47 4.27 3.49 -4.64
CA LEU A 47 5.43 3.14 -5.47
C LEU A 47 5.12 2.00 -6.43
N VAL A 48 4.46 0.94 -5.96
CA VAL A 48 4.08 -0.19 -6.82
C VAL A 48 3.08 0.23 -7.90
N LEU A 49 2.08 1.03 -7.56
CA LEU A 49 1.09 1.51 -8.53
C LEU A 49 1.71 2.45 -9.58
N GLU A 50 2.64 3.31 -9.16
CA GLU A 50 3.37 4.19 -10.05
C GLU A 50 4.30 3.41 -10.99
N ALA A 51 5.07 2.46 -10.47
CA ALA A 51 5.91 1.58 -11.28
C ALA A 51 5.07 0.81 -12.32
N ASN A 52 3.93 0.24 -11.90
CA ASN A 52 3.03 -0.46 -12.81
C ASN A 52 2.45 0.45 -13.90
N LYS A 53 2.13 1.72 -13.57
CA LYS A 53 1.67 2.71 -14.56
C LYS A 53 2.75 2.99 -15.61
N LEU A 54 4.01 3.15 -15.21
CA LEU A 54 5.12 3.38 -16.13
C LEU A 54 5.36 2.19 -17.06
N LEU A 55 5.33 0.97 -16.51
CA LEU A 55 5.53 -0.25 -17.29
C LEU A 55 4.38 -0.55 -18.26
N SER A 56 3.17 -0.05 -17.97
CA SER A 56 1.97 -0.28 -18.79
C SER A 56 1.73 0.79 -19.87
N GLY A 57 2.68 1.71 -20.11
CA GLY A 57 2.56 2.78 -21.11
C GLY A 57 1.55 3.89 -20.75
N GLY A 58 1.49 4.24 -19.45
CA GLY A 58 0.34 4.82 -18.76
C GLY A 58 -0.49 5.95 -19.43
N ARG A 59 -1.82 5.77 -19.34
CA ARG A 59 -2.80 6.88 -19.32
C ARG A 59 -2.81 7.54 -17.93
N GLU A 60 -3.08 8.83 -17.87
CA GLU A 60 -3.10 9.61 -16.63
C GLU A 60 -4.34 9.32 -15.78
N GLU A 61 -4.27 8.31 -14.90
CA GLU A 61 -5.28 8.09 -13.87
C GLU A 61 -4.86 8.76 -12.56
N ARG A 62 -5.72 9.62 -11.99
CA ARG A 62 -5.57 10.11 -10.61
C ARG A 62 -5.86 8.95 -9.65
N ILE A 63 -4.81 8.34 -9.11
CA ILE A 63 -4.93 7.27 -8.12
C ILE A 63 -5.18 7.89 -6.75
N VAL A 64 -6.43 7.91 -6.31
CA VAL A 64 -6.77 8.25 -4.92
C VAL A 64 -6.70 6.96 -4.11
N ILE A 65 -5.58 6.74 -3.42
CA ILE A 65 -5.43 5.60 -2.52
C ILE A 65 -6.22 5.87 -1.24
N GLN A 66 -7.28 5.09 -1.06
CA GLN A 66 -8.01 5.01 0.19
C GLN A 66 -7.75 3.64 0.79
N CYS A 67 -6.65 3.51 1.53
CA CYS A 67 -6.47 2.43 2.48
C CYS A 67 -7.31 2.77 3.72
N PHE A 68 -8.06 1.78 4.24
CA PHE A 68 -8.93 1.92 5.41
C PHE A 68 -8.23 2.49 6.66
#